data_AF-A0AL44-F1
#
_entry.id   AF-A0AL44-F1
#
_cell.length_a   1.000
_cell.length_b   1.000
_cell.length_c   1.000
_cell.angle_alpha   90.00
_cell.angle_beta   90.00
_cell.angle_gamma   90.00
#
_symmetry.space_group_name_H-M   'P 1'
#
loop_
_entity.id
_entity.type
_entity.pdbx_description
1 polymer ?
#
loop_
_entity_poly.entity_id
_entity_poly.type
_entity_poly.pdbx_seq_one_letter_code
_entity_poly.pdbx_strand_id
1 'polypeptide(L)'
;MKREIQRKLIQIDETYRKNRLQIEEKLDELSDEQKRFHFYLESIFERMNVTSAHYEENQIDKRKIYTLIEHAEEESLQLTKNIKNKLEDRLNENQMLYSRKIRYYEEEERLLKKKGGYDNG
;
A
#
# COMPACT_ATOMS: atom_id res chain seq x y z
N MET A 1 -19.58 25.64 -19.60
CA MET A 1 -18.79 24.56 -20.20
C MET A 1 -17.28 24.62 -19.87
N LYS A 2 -16.50 25.65 -20.28
CA LYS A 2 -15.05 25.72 -19.96
C LYS A 2 -14.72 25.70 -18.46
N ARG A 3 -15.40 26.51 -17.65
CA ARG A 3 -15.23 26.53 -16.19
C ARG A 3 -15.60 25.19 -15.54
N GLU A 4 -16.49 24.42 -16.16
CA GLU A 4 -16.93 23.12 -15.65
C GLU A 4 -15.88 22.04 -15.91
N ILE A 5 -15.28 22.01 -17.11
CA ILE A 5 -14.16 21.11 -17.43
C ILE A 5 -12.97 21.39 -16.51
N GLN A 6 -12.63 22.67 -16.28
CA GLN A 6 -11.57 23.04 -15.34
C GLN A 6 -11.85 22.53 -13.92
N ARG A 7 -13.08 22.68 -13.42
CA ARG A 7 -13.50 22.11 -12.12
C ARG A 7 -13.36 20.59 -12.10
N LYS A 8 -13.73 19.90 -13.19
CA LYS A 8 -13.60 18.44 -13.29
C LYS A 8 -12.14 17.98 -13.27
N LEU A 9 -11.25 18.66 -13.99
CA LEU A 9 -9.82 18.38 -13.98
C LEU A 9 -9.22 18.54 -12.57
N ILE A 10 -9.55 19.63 -11.87
CA ILE A 10 -9.12 19.84 -10.48
C ILE A 10 -9.60 18.70 -9.56
N GLN A 11 -10.89 18.32 -9.66
CA GLN A 11 -11.44 17.22 -8.87
C GLN A 11 -10.75 15.87 -9.16
N ILE A 12 -10.36 15.63 -10.41
CA ILE A 12 -9.62 14.43 -10.82
C ILE A 12 -8.23 14.42 -10.18
N ASP A 13 -7.51 15.55 -10.22
CA ASP A 13 -6.19 15.71 -9.60
C ASP A 13 -6.25 15.49 -8.10
N GLU A 14 -7.20 16.14 -7.42
CA GLU A 14 -7.40 16.00 -5.97
C GLU A 14 -7.70 14.56 -5.58
N THR A 15 -8.61 13.90 -6.31
CA THR A 15 -8.97 12.50 -6.06
C THR A 15 -7.77 11.58 -6.27
N TYR A 16 -7.02 11.78 -7.35
CA TYR A 16 -5.84 10.97 -7.66
C TYR A 16 -4.77 11.11 -6.57
N ARG A 17 -4.45 12.35 -6.16
CA ARG A 17 -3.47 12.64 -5.11
C ARG A 17 -3.89 12.04 -3.77
N LYS A 18 -5.14 12.20 -3.38
CA LYS A 18 -5.68 11.63 -2.15
C LYS A 18 -5.58 10.11 -2.15
N ASN A 19 -6.02 9.46 -3.22
CA ASN A 19 -5.95 8.00 -3.33
C ASN A 19 -4.51 7.49 -3.32
N ARG A 20 -3.59 8.20 -4.00
CA ARG A 20 -2.16 7.85 -4.01
C ARG A 20 -1.58 7.90 -2.60
N LEU A 21 -1.77 9.02 -1.91
CA LEU A 21 -1.27 9.23 -0.55
C LEU A 21 -1.78 8.16 0.41
N GLN A 22 -3.08 7.83 0.35
CA GLN A 22 -3.66 6.76 1.17
C GLN A 22 -3.09 5.37 0.88
N ILE A 23 -2.64 5.11 -0.35
CA ILE A 23 -2.01 3.83 -0.70
C ILE A 23 -0.55 3.82 -0.22
N GLU A 24 0.17 4.92 -0.39
CA GLU A 24 1.54 5.12 0.10
C GLU A 24 1.60 4.96 1.63
N GLU A 25 0.70 5.62 2.37
CA GLU A 25 0.58 5.48 3.83
C GLU A 25 0.37 4.02 4.26
N LYS A 26 -0.47 3.28 3.54
CA LYS A 26 -0.72 1.86 3.85
C LYS A 26 0.48 0.95 3.56
N LEU A 27 1.30 1.29 2.57
CA LEU A 27 2.54 0.57 2.29
C LEU A 27 3.57 0.79 3.41
N ASP A 28 3.64 2.02 3.92
CA ASP A 28 4.50 2.37 5.04
C ASP A 28 4.03 1.69 6.35
N GLU A 29 2.72 1.74 6.64
CA GLU A 29 2.12 1.03 7.78
C GLU A 29 2.43 -0.48 7.75
N LEU A 30 2.27 -1.11 6.57
CA LEU A 30 2.55 -2.52 6.37
C LEU A 30 4.04 -2.85 6.59
N SER A 31 4.93 -2.00 6.10
CA SER A 31 6.38 -2.13 6.29
C SER A 31 6.75 -2.05 7.77
N ASP A 32 6.15 -1.11 8.50
CA ASP A 32 6.41 -0.95 9.93
C ASP A 32 5.80 -2.08 10.76
N GLU A 33 4.64 -2.59 10.38
CA GLU A 33 4.04 -3.77 11.02
C GLU A 33 4.90 -5.02 10.82
N GLN A 34 5.42 -5.22 9.62
CA GLN A 34 6.34 -6.32 9.32
C GLN A 34 7.61 -6.25 10.19
N LYS A 35 8.21 -5.06 10.33
CA LYS A 35 9.38 -4.87 11.20
C LYS A 35 9.03 -5.17 12.67
N ARG A 36 7.90 -4.64 13.17
CA ARG A 36 7.44 -4.89 14.55
C ARG A 36 7.26 -6.38 14.81
N PHE A 37 6.68 -7.09 13.86
CA PHE A 37 6.48 -8.53 13.97
C PHE A 37 7.80 -9.30 14.00
N HIS A 38 8.74 -8.95 13.12
CA HIS A 38 10.08 -9.56 13.12
C HIS A 38 10.80 -9.35 14.45
N PHE A 39 10.84 -8.13 14.98
CA PHE A 39 11.42 -7.86 16.30
C PHE A 39 10.71 -8.62 17.43
N TYR A 40 9.40 -8.82 17.32
CA TYR A 40 8.66 -9.64 18.28
C TYR A 40 9.12 -11.10 18.25
N LEU A 41 9.31 -11.69 17.07
CA LEU A 41 9.85 -13.05 16.92
C LEU A 41 11.27 -13.17 17.48
N GLU A 42 12.15 -12.19 17.19
CA GLU A 42 13.50 -12.14 17.77
C GLU A 42 13.45 -12.10 19.30
N SER A 43 12.54 -11.30 19.88
CA SER A 43 12.38 -11.22 21.34
C SER A 43 11.92 -12.54 21.98
N ILE A 44 11.11 -13.33 21.27
CA ILE A 44 10.71 -14.68 21.71
C ILE A 44 11.94 -15.59 21.69
N PHE A 45 12.73 -15.55 20.62
CA PHE A 45 13.95 -16.33 20.46
C PHE A 45 14.95 -16.07 21.60
N GLU A 46 15.19 -14.80 21.92
CA GLU A 46 16.07 -14.39 23.03
C GLU A 46 15.57 -14.90 24.37
N ARG A 47 14.27 -14.69 24.67
CA ARG A 47 13.67 -15.15 25.93
C ARG A 47 13.75 -16.66 26.08
N MET A 48 13.52 -17.43 25.01
CA MET A 48 13.66 -18.89 25.05
C MET A 48 15.08 -19.32 25.41
N ASN A 49 16.09 -18.67 24.82
CA ASN A 49 17.49 -18.99 25.09
C ASN A 49 17.84 -18.71 26.56
N VAL A 50 17.40 -17.57 27.09
CA VAL A 50 17.59 -17.20 28.50
C VAL A 50 16.87 -18.18 29.43
N THR A 51 15.58 -18.45 29.19
CA THR A 51 14.80 -19.37 30.03
C THR A 51 15.40 -20.77 30.01
N SER A 52 15.80 -21.29 28.84
CA SER A 52 16.43 -22.62 28.80
C SER A 52 17.83 -22.67 29.39
N ALA A 53 18.58 -21.56 29.43
CA ALA A 53 19.86 -21.53 30.13
C ALA A 53 19.67 -21.51 31.66
N HIS A 54 18.54 -20.97 32.13
CA HIS A 54 18.21 -20.83 33.55
C HIS A 54 17.58 -22.08 34.16
N TYR A 55 16.73 -22.78 33.42
CA TYR A 55 16.10 -24.02 33.86
C TYR A 55 16.81 -25.21 33.20
N GLU A 56 17.49 -26.05 33.99
CA GLU A 56 18.04 -27.36 33.56
C GLU A 56 16.94 -28.38 33.15
N GLU A 57 15.73 -27.92 32.88
CA GLU A 57 14.59 -28.77 32.54
C GLU A 57 14.53 -29.02 31.03
N ASN A 58 14.84 -30.27 30.68
CA ASN A 58 14.60 -30.92 29.39
C ASN A 58 13.10 -31.00 28.98
N GLN A 59 12.23 -30.11 29.46
CA GLN A 59 10.78 -30.17 29.19
C GLN A 59 10.33 -29.33 27.99
N ILE A 60 11.10 -28.33 27.57
CA ILE A 60 10.75 -27.48 26.42
C ILE A 60 11.41 -28.03 25.15
N ASP A 61 10.59 -28.53 24.22
CA ASP A 61 11.03 -28.94 22.88
C ASP A 61 11.36 -27.70 22.03
N LYS A 62 12.59 -27.21 22.17
CA LYS A 62 13.10 -26.04 21.45
C LYS A 62 12.93 -26.14 19.95
N ARG A 63 13.09 -27.35 19.38
CA ARG A 63 12.99 -27.57 17.94
C ARG A 63 11.58 -27.24 17.45
N LYS A 64 10.55 -27.71 18.17
CA LYS A 64 9.15 -27.37 17.83
C LYS A 64 8.89 -25.88 17.88
N ILE A 65 9.43 -25.18 18.87
CA ILE A 65 9.21 -23.74 19.00
C ILE A 65 9.95 -22.97 17.91
N TYR A 66 11.20 -23.32 17.58
CA TYR A 66 11.92 -22.72 16.45
C TYR A 66 11.18 -22.95 15.14
N THR A 67 10.69 -24.16 14.88
CA THR A 67 9.87 -24.44 13.69
C THR A 67 8.57 -23.63 13.66
N LEU A 68 7.94 -23.36 14.81
CA LEU A 68 6.76 -22.48 14.87
C LEU A 68 7.11 -21.03 14.56
N ILE A 69 8.24 -20.54 15.06
CA ILE A 69 8.73 -19.17 14.78
C ILE A 69 9.06 -19.01 13.29
N GLU A 70 9.78 -19.98 12.71
CA GLU A 70 10.11 -20.00 11.29
C GLU A 70 8.85 -19.98 10.41
N HIS A 71 7.87 -20.85 10.71
CA HIS A 71 6.60 -20.83 9.97
C HIS A 71 5.85 -19.50 10.12
N ALA A 72 5.85 -18.91 11.31
CA ALA A 72 5.19 -17.62 11.55
C ALA A 72 5.87 -16.48 10.76
N GLU A 73 7.21 -16.51 10.65
CA GLU A 73 7.97 -15.57 9.83
C GLU A 73 7.67 -15.74 8.33
N GLU A 74 7.69 -16.99 7.83
CA GLU A 74 7.36 -17.30 6.43
C GLU A 74 5.93 -16.88 6.06
N GLU A 75 4.96 -17.19 6.91
CA GLU A 75 3.56 -16.80 6.71
C GLU A 75 3.41 -15.27 6.69
N SER A 76 4.05 -14.57 7.61
CA SER A 76 4.05 -13.10 7.67
C SER A 76 4.67 -12.48 6.41
N LEU A 77 5.79 -13.03 5.93
CA LEU A 77 6.43 -12.59 4.68
C LEU A 77 5.50 -12.77 3.49
N GLN A 78 4.85 -13.94 3.39
CA GLN A 78 3.96 -14.25 2.29
C GLN A 78 2.70 -13.38 2.30
N LEU A 79 2.09 -13.17 3.48
CA LEU A 79 0.94 -12.28 3.64
C LEU A 79 1.30 -10.84 3.30
N THR A 80 2.42 -10.33 3.81
CA THR A 80 2.91 -8.98 3.54
C THR A 80 3.16 -8.76 2.06
N LYS A 81 3.81 -9.73 1.39
CA LYS A 81 4.02 -9.70 -0.05
C LYS A 81 2.70 -9.63 -0.83
N ASN A 82 1.72 -10.44 -0.45
CA ASN A 82 0.41 -10.45 -1.10
C ASN A 82 -0.34 -9.12 -0.93
N ILE A 83 -0.29 -8.52 0.26
CA ILE A 83 -0.92 -7.22 0.53
C ILE A 83 -0.20 -6.11 -0.24
N LYS A 84 1.13 -6.10 -0.23
CA LYS A 84 1.95 -5.16 -1.00
C LYS A 84 1.60 -5.19 -2.49
N ASN A 85 1.57 -6.37 -3.09
CA ASN A 85 1.21 -6.53 -4.51
C ASN A 85 -0.19 -5.94 -4.80
N LYS A 86 -1.18 -6.22 -3.95
CA LYS A 86 -2.53 -5.65 -4.10
C LYS A 86 -2.56 -4.12 -3.99
N LEU A 87 -1.72 -3.54 -3.14
CA LEU A 87 -1.60 -2.09 -3.00
C LEU A 87 -0.93 -1.46 -4.23
N GLU A 88 0.11 -2.11 -4.76
CA GLU A 88 0.77 -1.71 -6.02
C GLU A 88 -0.17 -1.80 -7.22
N ASP A 89 -0.97 -2.88 -7.32
CA ASP A 89 -2.01 -3.03 -8.35
C ASP A 89 -3.03 -1.89 -8.27
N ARG A 90 -3.51 -1.57 -7.07
CA ARG A 90 -4.44 -0.43 -6.86
C ARG A 90 -3.82 0.91 -7.21
N LEU A 91 -2.52 1.10 -6.99
CA LEU A 91 -1.80 2.30 -7.39
C LEU A 91 -1.78 2.42 -8.92
N ASN A 92 -1.46 1.33 -9.61
CA ASN A 92 -1.47 1.25 -11.07
C ASN A 92 -2.86 1.54 -11.63
N GLU A 93 -3.91 0.94 -11.07
CA GLU A 93 -5.30 1.22 -11.44
C GLU A 93 -5.66 2.70 -11.26
N ASN A 94 -5.29 3.30 -10.12
CA ASN A 94 -5.52 4.72 -9.85
C ASN A 94 -4.83 5.62 -10.90
N GLN A 95 -3.60 5.29 -11.29
CA GLN A 95 -2.85 6.00 -12.34
C GLN A 95 -3.48 5.83 -13.72
N MET A 96 -3.96 4.63 -14.06
CA MET A 96 -4.65 4.37 -15.33
C MET A 96 -5.97 5.15 -15.42
N LEU A 97 -6.76 5.15 -14.34
CA LEU A 97 -8.03 5.88 -14.26
C LEU A 97 -7.80 7.39 -14.38
N TYR A 98 -6.81 7.92 -13.67
CA TYR A 98 -6.39 9.31 -13.78
C TYR A 98 -6.05 9.67 -15.22
N SER A 99 -5.12 8.92 -15.83
CA SER A 99 -4.66 9.15 -17.21
C SER A 99 -5.81 9.12 -18.22
N ARG A 100 -6.76 8.19 -18.06
CA ARG A 100 -7.93 8.09 -18.93
C ARG A 100 -8.83 9.31 -18.81
N LYS A 101 -9.12 9.75 -17.57
CA LYS A 101 -10.00 10.88 -17.31
C LYS A 101 -9.39 12.21 -17.77
N ILE A 102 -8.10 12.43 -17.52
CA ILE A 102 -7.39 13.62 -18.00
C ILE A 102 -7.45 13.71 -19.53
N ARG A 103 -7.08 12.65 -20.25
CA ARG A 103 -7.15 12.64 -21.73
C ARG A 103 -8.55 12.94 -22.26
N TYR A 104 -9.59 12.37 -21.62
CA TYR A 104 -10.97 12.64 -22.00
C TYR A 104 -11.32 14.13 -21.89
N TYR A 105 -11.02 14.75 -20.74
CA TYR A 105 -11.35 16.16 -20.51
C TYR A 105 -10.46 17.13 -21.29
N GLU A 106 -9.21 16.77 -21.59
CA GLU A 106 -8.34 17.53 -22.49
C GLU A 106 -8.86 17.53 -23.94
N GLU A 107 -9.37 16.39 -24.42
CA GLU A 107 -9.97 16.31 -25.76
C GLU A 107 -11.31 17.07 -25.81
N GLU A 108 -12.15 16.97 -24.79
CA GLU A 108 -13.36 17.81 -24.65
C GLU A 108 -13.01 19.31 -24.69
N GLU A 109 -11.96 19.73 -23.99
CA GLU A 109 -11.49 21.11 -24.02
C GLU A 109 -11.00 21.51 -25.43
N ARG A 110 -10.27 20.63 -26.12
CA ARG A 110 -9.79 20.86 -27.49
C ARG A 110 -10.95 20.98 -28.49
N LEU A 111 -11.95 20.11 -28.39
CA LEU A 111 -13.14 20.13 -29.25
C LEU A 111 -13.96 21.41 -29.03
N LEU A 112 -14.08 21.86 -27.78
CA LEU A 112 -14.71 23.15 -27.45
C LEU A 112 -13.97 24.34 -28.06
N LYS A 113 -12.63 24.35 -27.99
CA LYS A 113 -11.79 25.37 -28.61
C LYS A 113 -11.98 25.39 -30.13
N LYS A 114 -12.10 24.23 -30.78
CA LYS A 114 -12.30 24.10 -32.24
C LYS A 114 -13.71 24.51 -32.69
N LYS A 115 -14.75 24.25 -31.89
CA LYS A 115 -16.15 24.56 -32.22
C LYS A 115 -16.53 26.04 -32.06
N GLY A 116 -15.56 26.93 -31.83
CA GLY A 116 -15.84 28.36 -31.63
C GLY A 116 -16.54 28.66 -30.30
N GLY A 117 -16.54 27.74 -29.32
CA GLY A 117 -17.14 27.93 -27.98
C GLY A 117 -16.45 29.00 -27.12
N TYR A 118 -15.62 29.84 -27.74
CA TYR A 118 -15.23 31.17 -27.29
C TYR A 118 -16.15 32.20 -27.94
N ASP A 119 -17.46 32.08 -27.74
CA ASP A 119 -18.29 33.28 -27.90
C ASP A 119 -17.92 34.23 -26.77
N ASN A 120 -17.37 35.38 -27.18
CA ASN A 120 -17.19 36.55 -26.35
C ASN A 120 -18.56 36.98 -25.82
N GLY A 121 -18.70 37.00 -24.49
CA GLY A 121 -19.87 37.47 -23.76
C GLY A 121 -19.66 37.31 -22.27
#